data_AF-A0AA48H3S3-F1
#
_entry.id   AF-A0AA48H3S3-F1
#
_cell.length_a   1.000
_cell.length_b   1.000
_cell.length_c   1.000
_cell.angle_alpha   90.00
_cell.angle_beta   90.00
_cell.angle_gamma   90.00
#
_symmetry.space_group_name_H-M   'P 1'
#
loop_
_entity.id
_entity.type
_entity.pdbx_description
1 polymer ?
#
loop_
_entity_poly.entity_id
_entity_poly.type
_entity_poly.pdbx_seq_one_letter_code
_entity_poly.pdbx_strand_id
1 'polypeptide(L)'
;MQNKTEPSIRNAVAIREAFASVCGRGELLLLVTPYVRFESTFLRLDADAVHVQATMSREDAQYGLRSSDLRMRFPFGHQFFEAPTALKGVGLVRGRQSLALALPDVMNVDDYRASYRVERVGRLVATFSSRSYDLLLGTVVNISTSGIRLFAQRDLEEGEVRVDDLIHLSVTVTPDIALNCKAKVRYLKDRILGLEFRPRPDGELLDRFARWVFQKQAEEQILLAGRGDAEAGAAPAEARPGPGAPAVVLVSGDADLEARLRGPLREAGELRRVPPSLQAMKDLAAAGRSLAVFHVQGLGMDDRKRIRTLAEALGGKLPVLLLGTGEVEGAGLFELGNEVRAVAVYSLGPVVSGFLPRLLQGIPRKHFGREEPGAQLV
;
A
#
# COMPACT_ATOMS: atom_id res chain seq x y z
N MET A 1 -3.32 36.31 -12.20
CA MET A 1 -3.22 34.97 -12.82
C MET A 1 -1.74 34.66 -13.01
N GLN A 2 -1.14 33.91 -12.10
CA GLN A 2 0.25 33.44 -12.26
C GLN A 2 0.20 31.94 -12.55
N ASN A 3 0.61 31.56 -13.76
CA ASN A 3 0.85 30.18 -14.14
C ASN A 3 1.96 29.63 -13.24
N LYS A 4 1.59 28.85 -12.24
CA LYS A 4 2.53 28.09 -11.42
C LYS A 4 2.91 26.88 -12.27
N THR A 5 4.04 26.96 -12.95
CA THR A 5 4.57 25.88 -13.80
C THR A 5 4.73 24.63 -12.93
N GLU A 6 3.95 23.59 -13.21
CA GLU A 6 4.12 22.28 -12.57
C GLU A 6 5.56 21.80 -12.79
N PRO A 7 6.22 21.22 -11.77
CA PRO A 7 7.54 20.66 -11.96
C PRO A 7 7.46 19.57 -13.04
N SER A 8 8.18 19.78 -14.14
CA SER A 8 8.21 18.88 -15.29
C SER A 8 9.65 18.70 -15.76
N ILE A 9 10.01 17.47 -16.10
CA ILE A 9 11.30 17.14 -16.71
C ILE A 9 11.07 17.13 -18.23
N ARG A 10 11.74 18.03 -18.94
CA ARG A 10 11.68 18.16 -20.41
C ARG A 10 13.01 17.87 -21.10
N ASN A 11 14.07 17.64 -20.32
CA ASN A 11 15.39 17.35 -20.86
C ASN A 11 15.44 15.88 -21.28
N ALA A 12 15.66 15.62 -22.58
CA ALA A 12 15.71 14.28 -23.15
C ALA A 12 16.76 13.37 -22.49
N VAL A 13 17.91 13.91 -22.07
CA VAL A 13 18.95 13.16 -21.35
C VAL A 13 18.42 12.75 -19.98
N ALA A 14 17.85 13.68 -19.22
CA ALA A 14 17.31 13.42 -17.89
C ALA A 14 16.12 12.44 -17.92
N ILE A 15 15.24 12.55 -18.94
CA ILE A 15 14.16 11.59 -19.18
C ILE A 15 14.75 10.21 -19.43
N ARG A 16 15.75 10.10 -20.31
CA ARG A 16 16.37 8.82 -20.64
C ARG A 16 17.07 8.18 -19.45
N GLU A 17 17.74 8.97 -18.62
CA GLU A 17 18.33 8.52 -17.35
C GLU A 17 17.26 8.01 -16.37
N ALA A 18 16.13 8.71 -16.26
CA ALA A 18 15.01 8.28 -15.43
C ALA A 18 14.46 6.92 -15.91
N PHE A 19 14.24 6.77 -17.21
CA PHE A 19 13.81 5.51 -17.81
C PHE A 19 14.83 4.38 -17.65
N ALA A 20 16.13 4.68 -17.78
CA ALA A 20 17.19 3.70 -17.56
C ALA A 20 17.17 3.19 -16.10
N SER A 21 16.99 4.10 -15.14
CA SER A 21 16.88 3.77 -13.72
C SER A 21 15.65 2.90 -13.41
N VAL A 22 14.46 3.29 -13.86
CA VAL A 22 13.22 2.53 -13.57
C VAL A 22 13.19 1.18 -14.29
N CYS A 23 13.79 1.07 -15.49
CA CYS A 23 14.00 -0.22 -16.16
C CYS A 23 15.02 -1.10 -15.45
N GLY A 24 16.11 -0.52 -14.94
CA GLY A 24 17.12 -1.26 -14.19
C GLY A 24 16.59 -1.91 -12.91
N ARG A 25 15.60 -1.26 -12.28
CA ARG A 25 14.94 -1.74 -11.05
C ARG A 25 13.70 -2.59 -11.31
N GLY A 26 13.15 -2.56 -12.52
CA GLY A 26 11.86 -3.16 -12.81
C GLY A 26 10.74 -2.51 -12.00
N GLU A 27 10.70 -1.17 -12.00
CA GLU A 27 9.68 -0.43 -11.24
C GLU A 27 8.27 -0.70 -11.77
N LEU A 28 7.29 -0.52 -10.88
CA LEU A 28 5.88 -0.59 -11.20
C LEU A 28 5.51 0.52 -12.19
N LEU A 29 4.68 0.16 -13.16
CA LEU A 29 4.13 1.07 -14.14
C LEU A 29 2.61 0.90 -14.22
N LEU A 30 1.92 2.01 -14.44
CA LEU A 30 0.50 2.03 -14.76
C LEU A 30 0.32 2.63 -16.15
N LEU A 31 -0.31 1.88 -17.03
CA LEU A 31 -0.77 2.37 -18.32
C LEU A 31 -2.21 2.85 -18.18
N VAL A 32 -2.43 4.12 -18.47
CA VAL A 32 -3.72 4.78 -18.23
C VAL A 32 -4.22 5.39 -19.52
N THR A 33 -5.46 5.07 -19.86
CA THR A 33 -6.28 5.82 -20.83
C THR A 33 -7.50 6.37 -20.10
N PRO A 34 -8.36 7.19 -20.75
CA PRO A 34 -9.61 7.65 -20.13
C PRO A 34 -10.56 6.51 -19.71
N TYR A 35 -10.43 5.33 -20.31
CA TYR A 35 -11.38 4.23 -20.16
C TYR A 35 -10.84 3.04 -19.37
N VAL A 36 -9.53 2.82 -19.42
CA VAL A 36 -8.90 1.62 -18.87
C VAL A 36 -7.56 1.93 -18.21
N ARG A 37 -7.24 1.17 -17.16
CA ARG A 37 -5.98 1.24 -16.44
C ARG A 37 -5.41 -0.16 -16.30
N PHE A 38 -4.14 -0.31 -16.66
CA PHE A 38 -3.44 -1.58 -16.57
C PHE A 38 -2.17 -1.45 -15.74
N GLU A 39 -1.94 -2.42 -14.88
CA GLU A 39 -0.71 -2.54 -14.12
C GLU A 39 0.33 -3.31 -14.92
N SER A 40 1.56 -2.81 -14.93
CA SER A 40 2.69 -3.36 -15.69
C SER A 40 3.99 -3.09 -14.93
N THR A 41 5.11 -3.48 -15.52
CA THR A 41 6.44 -3.33 -14.92
C THR A 41 7.44 -3.01 -16.03
N PHE A 42 8.38 -2.11 -15.76
CA PHE A 42 9.44 -1.81 -16.73
C PHE A 42 10.36 -3.02 -16.92
N LEU A 43 10.75 -3.30 -18.17
CA LEU A 43 11.60 -4.45 -18.51
C LEU A 43 12.95 -4.03 -19.10
N ARG A 44 12.92 -3.14 -20.10
CA ARG A 44 14.12 -2.75 -20.84
C ARG A 44 13.93 -1.38 -21.49
N LEU A 45 15.00 -0.61 -21.60
CA LEU A 45 15.07 0.62 -22.37
C LEU A 45 15.89 0.39 -23.64
N ASP A 46 15.34 0.74 -24.80
CA ASP A 46 16.02 0.71 -26.10
C ASP A 46 16.37 2.13 -26.57
N ALA A 47 16.77 2.29 -27.83
CA ALA A 47 17.14 3.59 -28.39
C ALA A 47 15.95 4.56 -28.46
N ASP A 48 14.79 4.06 -28.88
CA ASP A 48 13.59 4.86 -29.19
C ASP A 48 12.32 4.39 -28.45
N ALA A 49 12.42 3.32 -27.65
CA ALA A 49 11.27 2.72 -26.99
C ALA A 49 11.61 2.21 -25.59
N VAL A 50 10.60 2.17 -24.73
CA VAL A 50 10.65 1.48 -23.44
C VAL A 50 9.76 0.25 -23.48
N HIS A 51 10.32 -0.89 -23.09
CA HIS A 51 9.62 -2.17 -23.02
C HIS A 51 9.08 -2.40 -21.63
N VAL A 52 7.82 -2.78 -21.55
CA VAL A 52 7.10 -3.03 -20.30
C VAL A 52 6.38 -4.38 -20.38
N GLN A 53 6.10 -5.00 -19.25
CA GLN A 53 5.47 -6.33 -19.23
C GLN A 53 4.02 -6.28 -19.75
N ALA A 54 3.69 -7.16 -20.69
CA ALA A 54 2.31 -7.38 -21.08
C ALA A 54 1.62 -8.24 -20.01
N THR A 55 0.70 -7.64 -19.25
CA THR A 55 -0.12 -8.30 -18.22
C THR A 55 -1.57 -8.54 -18.68
N MET A 56 -1.91 -8.02 -19.86
CA MET A 56 -3.23 -8.09 -20.47
C MET A 56 -3.22 -8.97 -21.72
N SER A 57 -4.42 -9.32 -22.23
CA SER A 57 -4.53 -10.07 -23.48
C SER A 57 -4.03 -9.25 -24.67
N ARG A 58 -3.69 -9.94 -25.77
CA ARG A 58 -3.24 -9.27 -27.02
C ARG A 58 -4.32 -8.35 -27.60
N GLU A 59 -5.60 -8.72 -27.47
CA GLU A 59 -6.72 -7.88 -27.91
C GLU A 59 -6.85 -6.64 -27.03
N ASP A 60 -6.77 -6.77 -25.70
CA ASP A 60 -6.82 -5.62 -24.78
C ASP A 60 -5.67 -4.64 -25.02
N ALA A 61 -4.47 -5.16 -25.30
CA ALA A 61 -3.34 -4.32 -25.66
C ALA A 61 -3.57 -3.61 -27.01
N GLN A 62 -4.18 -4.28 -27.98
CA GLN A 62 -4.36 -3.74 -29.33
C GLN A 62 -5.50 -2.73 -29.43
N TYR A 63 -6.60 -2.93 -28.68
CA TYR A 63 -7.77 -2.05 -28.73
C TYR A 63 -7.85 -1.07 -27.54
N GLY A 64 -7.37 -1.46 -26.35
CA GLY A 64 -7.43 -0.64 -25.14
C GLY A 64 -6.32 0.40 -24.99
N LEU A 65 -5.16 0.18 -25.64
CA LEU A 65 -3.97 1.05 -25.51
C LEU A 65 -3.66 1.89 -26.77
N ARG A 66 -4.36 1.70 -27.89
CA ARG A 66 -4.20 2.51 -29.11
C ARG A 66 -4.91 3.86 -29.04
N SER A 67 -4.94 4.47 -27.86
CA SER A 67 -5.48 5.83 -27.66
C SER A 67 -4.35 6.86 -27.75
N SER A 68 -4.64 8.02 -28.36
CA SER A 68 -3.76 9.19 -28.30
C SER A 68 -3.57 9.74 -26.90
N ASP A 69 -4.47 9.39 -25.98
CA ASP A 69 -4.45 9.81 -24.58
C ASP A 69 -3.79 8.79 -23.66
N LEU A 70 -3.05 7.83 -24.21
CA LEU A 70 -2.31 6.86 -23.40
C LEU A 70 -1.21 7.57 -22.60
N ARG A 71 -1.22 7.35 -21.29
CA ARG A 71 -0.22 7.89 -20.36
C ARG A 71 0.40 6.76 -19.55
N MET A 72 1.67 6.94 -19.21
CA MET A 72 2.39 6.10 -18.27
C MET A 72 2.53 6.83 -16.95
N ARG A 73 2.16 6.15 -15.85
CA ARG A 73 2.32 6.66 -14.48
C ARG A 73 3.23 5.75 -13.69
N PHE A 74 4.28 6.31 -13.11
CA PHE A 74 5.29 5.52 -12.42
C PHE A 74 6.01 6.33 -11.34
N PRO A 75 6.52 5.68 -10.29
CA PRO A 75 7.36 6.34 -9.31
C PRO A 75 8.77 6.56 -9.87
N PHE A 76 9.33 7.74 -9.61
CA PHE A 76 10.75 8.00 -9.85
C PHE A 76 11.27 8.98 -8.79
N GLY A 77 12.35 8.60 -8.10
CA GLY A 77 12.81 9.33 -6.91
C GLY A 77 11.76 9.30 -5.80
N HIS A 78 11.34 10.49 -5.33
CA HIS A 78 10.32 10.67 -4.28
C HIS A 78 8.96 11.12 -4.82
N GLN A 79 8.76 11.09 -6.13
CA GLN A 79 7.57 11.63 -6.80
C GLN A 79 6.96 10.59 -7.72
N PHE A 80 5.68 10.78 -8.02
CA PHE A 80 5.02 10.09 -9.13
C PHE A 80 5.12 10.99 -10.36
N PHE A 81 5.42 10.36 -11.49
CA PHE A 81 5.44 11.03 -12.77
C PHE A 81 4.36 10.46 -13.66
N GLU A 82 3.77 11.35 -14.46
CA GLU A 82 2.87 11.01 -15.54
C GLU A 82 3.48 11.54 -16.83
N ALA A 83 3.55 10.68 -17.84
CA ALA A 83 4.09 11.05 -19.13
C ALA A 83 3.21 10.51 -20.26
N PRO A 84 2.93 11.30 -21.31
CA PRO A 84 2.21 10.82 -22.48
C PRO A 84 3.05 9.78 -23.22
N THR A 85 2.42 8.76 -23.79
CA THR A 85 3.12 7.73 -24.55
C THR A 85 2.23 7.15 -25.64
N ALA A 86 2.82 6.35 -26.51
CA ALA A 86 2.09 5.64 -27.56
C ALA A 86 2.57 4.19 -27.62
N LEU A 87 1.64 3.27 -27.82
CA LEU A 87 1.98 1.88 -28.09
C LEU A 87 2.58 1.75 -29.49
N LYS A 88 3.87 1.42 -29.57
CA LYS A 88 4.57 1.13 -30.83
C LYS A 88 4.32 -0.30 -31.31
N GLY A 89 4.18 -1.25 -30.39
CA GLY A 89 3.91 -2.64 -30.73
C GLY A 89 4.04 -3.60 -29.56
N VAL A 90 3.95 -4.89 -29.89
CA VAL A 90 4.17 -6.02 -28.97
C VAL A 90 5.48 -6.71 -29.33
N GLY A 91 6.20 -7.22 -28.33
CA GLY A 91 7.47 -7.90 -28.54
C GLY A 91 7.77 -8.90 -27.43
N LEU A 92 8.97 -9.48 -27.46
CA LEU A 92 9.43 -10.43 -26.46
C LEU A 92 10.73 -9.92 -25.82
N VAL A 93 10.76 -9.81 -24.50
CA VAL A 93 11.96 -9.41 -23.74
C VAL A 93 12.22 -10.46 -22.67
N ARG A 94 13.40 -11.10 -22.72
CA ARG A 94 13.81 -12.15 -21.77
C ARG A 94 12.78 -13.28 -21.64
N GLY A 95 12.20 -13.72 -22.76
CA GLY A 95 11.18 -14.77 -22.79
C GLY A 95 9.77 -14.34 -22.38
N ARG A 96 9.57 -13.07 -21.96
CA ARG A 96 8.27 -12.54 -21.55
C ARG A 96 7.65 -11.69 -22.65
N GLN A 97 6.33 -11.75 -22.78
CA GLN A 97 5.60 -10.81 -23.63
C GLN A 97 5.75 -9.39 -23.09
N SER A 98 6.01 -8.46 -24.01
CA SER A 98 6.27 -7.06 -23.70
C SER A 98 5.52 -6.13 -24.63
N LEU A 99 5.23 -4.93 -24.15
CA LEU A 99 4.71 -3.81 -24.93
C LEU A 99 5.84 -2.82 -25.15
N ALA A 100 6.08 -2.44 -26.40
CA ALA A 100 7.01 -1.39 -26.77
C ALA A 100 6.26 -0.05 -26.78
N LEU A 101 6.67 0.86 -25.90
CA LEU A 101 6.07 2.19 -25.73
C LEU A 101 7.03 3.26 -26.20
N ALA A 102 6.51 4.32 -26.83
CA ALA A 102 7.30 5.48 -27.19
C ALA A 102 7.81 6.20 -25.94
N LEU A 103 9.08 6.64 -25.97
CA LEU A 103 9.60 7.51 -24.93
C LEU A 103 8.90 8.88 -24.98
N PRO A 104 8.54 9.45 -23.82
CA PRO A 104 7.92 10.77 -23.77
C PRO A 104 8.96 11.88 -23.98
N ASP A 105 8.50 13.01 -24.52
CA ASP A 105 9.31 14.25 -24.58
C ASP A 105 9.18 15.09 -23.29
N VAL A 106 8.20 14.76 -22.45
CA VAL A 106 7.96 15.43 -21.17
C VAL A 106 7.47 14.45 -20.12
N MET A 107 8.04 14.53 -18.92
CA MET A 107 7.52 13.89 -17.72
C MET A 107 6.98 14.97 -16.79
N ASN A 108 5.69 14.94 -16.50
CA ASN A 108 5.09 15.85 -15.54
C ASN A 108 5.06 15.18 -14.18
N VAL A 109 5.38 15.92 -13.13
CA VAL A 109 5.12 15.42 -11.78
C VAL A 109 3.62 15.28 -11.63
N ASP A 110 3.21 14.05 -11.44
CA ASP A 110 1.84 13.65 -11.24
C ASP A 110 1.48 13.79 -9.77
N ASP A 111 1.47 15.05 -9.32
CA ASP A 111 0.94 15.41 -8.02
C ASP A 111 -0.53 15.82 -8.22
N TYR A 112 -1.41 14.84 -8.44
CA TYR A 112 -2.86 15.08 -8.56
C TYR A 112 -3.51 15.66 -7.29
N ARG A 113 -2.73 16.14 -6.32
CA ARG A 113 -3.23 16.71 -5.07
C ARG A 113 -2.52 18.01 -4.78
N ALA A 114 -3.18 19.13 -5.07
CA ALA A 114 -2.79 20.50 -4.72
C ALA A 114 -2.52 20.75 -3.22
N SER A 115 -2.64 19.73 -2.37
CA SER A 115 -2.33 19.76 -0.94
C SER A 115 -2.04 18.34 -0.46
N TYR A 116 -0.93 18.18 0.25
CA TYR A 116 -0.58 16.95 0.98
C TYR A 116 -1.76 16.52 1.88
N ARG A 117 -2.08 15.22 1.85
CA ARG A 117 -3.14 14.61 2.67
C ARG A 117 -2.49 13.84 3.80
N VAL A 118 -2.87 14.20 5.02
CA VAL A 118 -2.56 13.39 6.20
C VAL A 118 -3.37 12.10 6.08
N GLU A 119 -2.70 10.98 5.84
CA GLU A 119 -3.33 9.65 5.76
C GLU A 119 -3.51 9.04 7.17
N ARG A 120 -2.71 9.48 8.15
CA ARG A 120 -2.79 9.02 9.56
C ARG A 120 -3.44 10.07 10.45
N VAL A 121 -4.75 10.25 10.31
CA VAL A 121 -5.53 11.24 11.07
C VAL A 121 -5.99 10.76 12.45
N GLY A 122 -5.88 9.46 12.75
CA GLY A 122 -6.43 8.85 13.98
C GLY A 122 -7.93 8.54 13.86
N ARG A 123 -8.62 8.36 15.00
CA ARG A 123 -10.08 8.10 15.05
C ARG A 123 -10.85 9.42 15.10
N LEU A 124 -10.86 10.17 14.01
CA LEU A 124 -11.68 11.37 13.89
C LEU A 124 -13.07 11.02 13.34
N VAL A 125 -14.09 11.57 13.96
CA VAL A 125 -15.49 11.46 13.51
C VAL A 125 -15.92 12.82 12.97
N ALA A 126 -16.58 12.80 11.82
CA ALA A 126 -17.17 13.95 11.17
C ALA A 126 -18.69 13.77 11.08
N THR A 127 -19.41 14.89 11.22
CA THR A 127 -20.84 14.97 10.93
C THR A 127 -21.03 15.70 9.61
N PHE A 128 -21.91 15.21 8.74
CA PHE A 128 -22.23 15.87 7.48
C PHE A 128 -23.72 15.81 7.15
N SER A 129 -24.24 16.79 6.40
CA SER A 129 -25.65 16.83 6.05
C SER A 129 -25.96 16.02 4.78
N SER A 130 -27.15 15.39 4.73
CA SER A 130 -27.75 14.88 3.50
C SER A 130 -28.35 16.03 2.66
N ARG A 131 -28.87 15.71 1.47
CA ARG A 131 -29.68 16.67 0.67
C ARG A 131 -30.96 17.11 1.37
N SER A 132 -31.53 16.25 2.20
CA SER A 132 -32.75 16.51 2.99
C SER A 132 -32.45 17.22 4.31
N TYR A 133 -31.20 17.63 4.54
CA TYR A 133 -30.70 18.25 5.77
C TYR A 133 -30.65 17.34 7.00
N ASP A 134 -30.71 16.02 6.80
CA ASP A 134 -30.45 15.06 7.87
C ASP A 134 -28.97 15.04 8.24
N LEU A 135 -28.66 14.83 9.52
CA LEU A 135 -27.28 14.74 9.99
C LEU A 135 -26.80 13.28 9.97
N LEU A 136 -25.70 13.06 9.26
CA LEU A 136 -25.06 11.77 9.07
C LEU A 136 -23.67 11.76 9.70
N LEU A 137 -23.23 10.59 10.13
CA LEU A 137 -21.91 10.39 10.74
C LEU A 137 -20.97 9.65 9.79
N GLY A 138 -19.71 10.06 9.79
CA GLY A 138 -18.65 9.40 9.06
C GLY A 138 -17.32 9.43 9.80
N THR A 139 -16.48 8.45 9.54
CA THR A 139 -15.10 8.42 10.02
C THR A 139 -14.19 9.10 9.01
N VAL A 140 -13.27 9.94 9.46
CA VAL A 140 -12.28 10.57 8.58
C VAL A 140 -11.23 9.54 8.16
N VAL A 141 -11.09 9.35 6.85
CA VAL A 141 -10.10 8.46 6.26
C VAL A 141 -8.80 9.21 6.00
N ASN A 142 -8.88 10.39 5.39
CA ASN A 142 -7.75 11.30 5.23
C ASN A 142 -8.23 12.74 5.10
N ILE A 143 -7.33 13.69 5.38
CA ILE A 143 -7.66 15.12 5.37
C ILE A 143 -6.50 15.95 4.81
N SER A 144 -6.83 17.04 4.15
CA SER A 144 -5.90 18.05 3.63
C SER A 144 -6.49 19.45 3.75
N THR A 145 -5.69 20.48 3.50
CA THR A 145 -6.12 21.89 3.50
C THR A 145 -7.24 22.21 2.50
N SER A 146 -7.43 21.38 1.47
CA SER A 146 -8.45 21.60 0.42
C SER A 146 -9.68 20.69 0.53
N GLY A 147 -9.62 19.62 1.32
CA GLY A 147 -10.72 18.67 1.39
C GLY A 147 -10.44 17.47 2.29
N ILE A 148 -11.47 16.63 2.42
CA ILE A 148 -11.52 15.50 3.35
C ILE A 148 -12.13 14.28 2.67
N ARG A 149 -11.69 13.09 3.07
CA ARG A 149 -12.31 11.83 2.71
C ARG A 149 -12.99 11.21 3.92
N LEU A 150 -14.26 10.85 3.76
CA LEU A 150 -15.07 10.23 4.80
C LEU A 150 -15.48 8.81 4.41
N PHE A 151 -15.67 7.98 5.43
CA PHE A 151 -16.38 6.71 5.34
C PHE A 151 -17.65 6.81 6.19
N ALA A 152 -18.83 6.79 5.57
CA ALA A 152 -20.12 6.84 6.26
C ALA A 152 -20.29 5.62 7.18
N GLN A 153 -20.84 5.84 8.37
CA GLN A 153 -21.05 4.75 9.34
C GLN A 153 -22.18 3.80 8.93
N ARG A 154 -23.13 4.28 8.13
CA ARG A 154 -24.20 3.48 7.52
C ARG A 154 -24.19 3.58 6.00
N ASP A 155 -24.94 2.70 5.36
CA ASP A 155 -25.24 2.84 3.93
C ASP A 155 -26.05 4.12 3.70
N LEU A 156 -25.74 4.78 2.59
CA LEU A 156 -26.46 5.96 2.12
C LEU A 156 -27.58 5.50 1.19
N GLU A 157 -28.77 6.03 1.41
CA GLU A 157 -29.91 5.72 0.55
C GLU A 157 -29.75 6.38 -0.83
N GLU A 158 -30.45 5.83 -1.83
CA GLU A 158 -30.33 6.31 -3.20
C GLU A 158 -30.77 7.78 -3.30
N GLY A 159 -29.82 8.65 -3.66
CA GLY A 159 -30.06 10.08 -3.78
C GLY A 159 -30.03 10.86 -2.47
N GLU A 160 -29.73 10.23 -1.33
CA GLU A 160 -29.51 10.91 -0.05
C GLU A 160 -28.32 11.89 -0.12
N VAL A 161 -27.28 11.49 -0.85
CA VAL A 161 -26.13 12.30 -1.23
C VAL A 161 -25.77 12.01 -2.69
N ARG A 162 -25.39 13.03 -3.46
CA ARG A 162 -24.96 12.91 -4.86
C ARG A 162 -23.66 13.67 -5.10
N VAL A 163 -22.96 13.28 -6.15
CA VAL A 163 -21.82 14.05 -6.65
C VAL A 163 -22.31 15.45 -7.04
N ASP A 164 -21.46 16.43 -6.77
CA ASP A 164 -21.68 17.87 -6.88
C ASP A 164 -22.65 18.51 -5.88
N ASP A 165 -23.24 17.75 -4.95
CA ASP A 165 -24.01 18.33 -3.85
C ASP A 165 -23.12 19.18 -2.94
N LEU A 166 -23.71 20.25 -2.40
CA LEU A 166 -23.09 21.09 -1.39
C LEU A 166 -23.67 20.71 -0.03
N ILE A 167 -22.83 20.12 0.82
CA ILE A 167 -23.22 19.62 2.13
C ILE A 167 -22.56 20.43 3.24
N HIS A 168 -23.18 20.49 4.41
CA HIS A 168 -22.54 20.99 5.62
C HIS A 168 -21.67 19.89 6.22
N LEU A 169 -20.47 20.25 6.66
CA LEU A 169 -19.48 19.38 7.27
C LEU A 169 -19.00 19.98 8.58
N SER A 170 -18.97 19.16 9.63
CA SER A 170 -18.44 19.47 10.95
C SER A 170 -17.45 18.39 11.36
N VAL A 171 -16.18 18.75 11.57
CA VAL A 171 -15.15 17.85 12.08
C VAL A 171 -14.19 18.58 13.00
N THR A 172 -13.94 18.01 14.18
CA THR A 172 -12.95 18.52 15.12
C THR A 172 -11.66 17.72 14.96
N VAL A 173 -10.65 18.31 14.32
CA VAL A 173 -9.35 17.67 14.08
C VAL A 173 -8.53 17.62 15.37
N THR A 174 -8.55 18.74 16.10
CA THR A 174 -8.02 18.91 17.45
C THR A 174 -8.95 19.87 18.21
N PRO A 175 -8.88 19.99 19.55
CA PRO A 175 -9.75 20.89 20.31
C PRO A 175 -9.73 22.36 19.83
N ASP A 176 -8.63 22.78 19.20
CA ASP A 176 -8.37 24.10 18.65
C ASP A 176 -8.62 24.21 17.12
N ILE A 177 -8.89 23.10 16.42
CA ILE A 177 -9.15 23.05 14.97
C ILE A 177 -10.48 22.35 14.72
N ALA A 178 -11.57 23.12 14.78
CA ALA A 178 -12.92 22.68 14.42
C ALA A 178 -13.30 23.23 13.04
N LEU A 179 -13.39 22.34 12.05
CA LEU A 179 -13.80 22.66 10.69
C LEU A 179 -15.31 22.56 10.57
N ASN A 180 -15.98 23.71 10.60
CA ASN A 180 -17.42 23.85 10.38
C ASN A 180 -17.65 24.62 9.08
N CYS A 181 -17.81 23.90 7.97
CA CYS A 181 -17.86 24.53 6.65
C CYS A 181 -18.81 23.81 5.70
N LYS A 182 -19.08 24.43 4.55
CA LYS A 182 -19.72 23.74 3.44
C LYS A 182 -18.65 23.02 2.61
N ALA A 183 -18.99 21.83 2.12
CA ALA A 183 -18.12 21.03 1.28
C ALA A 183 -18.89 20.49 0.08
N LYS A 184 -18.25 20.49 -1.09
CA LYS A 184 -18.82 19.95 -2.31
C LYS A 184 -18.43 18.48 -2.46
N VAL A 185 -19.39 17.61 -2.71
CA VAL A 185 -19.15 16.19 -2.96
C VAL A 185 -18.51 16.03 -4.33
N ARG A 186 -17.28 15.52 -4.40
CA ARG A 186 -16.55 15.29 -5.66
C ARG A 186 -16.46 13.83 -6.04
N TYR A 187 -16.64 12.96 -5.06
CA TYR A 187 -16.58 11.53 -5.24
C TYR A 187 -17.57 10.88 -4.28
N LEU A 188 -18.35 9.95 -4.81
CA LEU A 188 -19.23 9.10 -4.02
C LEU A 188 -19.14 7.70 -4.61
N LYS A 189 -18.79 6.72 -3.77
CA LYS A 189 -18.88 5.30 -4.09
C LYS A 189 -19.19 4.54 -2.83
N ASP A 190 -20.31 3.84 -2.82
CA ASP A 190 -20.83 3.12 -1.65
C ASP A 190 -20.90 4.08 -0.43
N ARG A 191 -20.17 3.78 0.64
CA ARG A 191 -20.07 4.61 1.85
C ARG A 191 -18.94 5.63 1.82
N ILE A 192 -18.16 5.71 0.74
CA ILE A 192 -16.98 6.56 0.67
C ILE A 192 -17.31 7.88 -0.02
N LEU A 193 -17.05 8.98 0.69
CA LEU A 193 -17.24 10.34 0.18
C LEU A 193 -15.90 11.06 0.08
N GLY A 194 -15.66 11.69 -1.06
CA GLY A 194 -14.58 12.68 -1.24
C GLY A 194 -15.19 14.07 -1.28
N LEU A 195 -14.82 14.91 -0.32
CA LEU A 195 -15.39 16.24 -0.14
C LEU A 195 -14.33 17.32 -0.34
N GLU A 196 -14.69 18.39 -1.02
CA GLU A 196 -13.86 19.58 -1.24
C GLU A 196 -14.42 20.76 -0.46
N PHE A 197 -13.61 21.45 0.34
CA PHE A 197 -14.09 22.61 1.12
C PHE A 197 -14.47 23.78 0.22
N ARG A 198 -15.73 24.23 0.29
CA ARG A 198 -16.30 25.29 -0.53
C ARG A 198 -17.34 26.11 0.25
N PRO A 199 -17.06 27.37 0.64
CA PRO A 199 -15.80 28.09 0.45
C PRO A 199 -14.65 27.45 1.24
N ARG A 200 -13.41 27.84 0.93
CA ARG A 200 -12.27 27.39 1.74
C ARG A 200 -12.46 27.85 3.19
N PRO A 201 -11.95 27.08 4.17
CA PRO A 201 -11.96 27.50 5.57
C PRO A 201 -11.33 28.89 5.73
N ASP A 202 -11.79 29.63 6.73
CA ASP A 202 -11.33 30.98 7.04
C ASP A 202 -9.80 31.06 7.22
N GLY A 203 -9.18 32.20 6.93
CA GLY A 203 -7.73 32.36 6.86
C GLY A 203 -7.00 31.94 8.14
N GLU A 204 -7.46 32.39 9.30
CA GLU A 204 -6.81 32.06 10.58
C GLU A 204 -6.96 30.57 10.96
N LEU A 205 -8.11 29.98 10.65
CA LEU A 205 -8.36 28.56 10.84
C LEU A 205 -7.57 27.71 9.84
N LEU A 206 -7.50 28.15 8.58
CA LEU A 206 -6.75 27.51 7.51
C LEU A 206 -5.25 27.53 7.78
N ASP A 207 -4.71 28.61 8.35
CA ASP A 207 -3.30 28.71 8.73
C ASP A 207 -2.96 27.74 9.86
N ARG A 208 -3.78 27.68 10.92
CA ARG A 208 -3.61 26.69 12.00
C ARG A 208 -3.71 25.27 11.47
N PHE A 209 -4.69 25.02 10.62
CA PHE A 209 -4.89 23.71 10.01
C PHE A 209 -3.75 23.33 9.05
N ALA A 210 -3.25 24.26 8.24
CA ALA A 210 -2.11 24.05 7.35
C ALA A 210 -0.82 23.77 8.14
N ARG A 211 -0.60 24.46 9.26
CA ARG A 211 0.53 24.17 10.18
C ARG A 211 0.41 22.78 10.77
N TRP A 212 -0.78 22.35 11.19
CA TRP A 212 -1.02 21.00 11.68
C TRP A 212 -0.76 19.94 10.59
N VAL A 213 -1.25 20.16 9.37
CA VAL A 213 -0.99 19.28 8.21
C VAL A 213 0.52 19.19 7.93
N PHE A 214 1.23 20.33 7.98
CA PHE A 214 2.68 20.40 7.79
C PHE A 214 3.45 19.70 8.93
N GLN A 215 3.02 19.84 10.18
CA GLN A 215 3.60 19.09 11.31
C GLN A 215 3.42 17.59 11.13
N LYS A 216 2.23 17.14 10.71
CA LYS A 216 1.99 15.72 10.41
C LYS A 216 2.82 15.21 9.23
N GLN A 217 3.02 16.04 8.21
CA GLN A 217 3.94 15.77 7.11
C GLN A 217 5.38 15.63 7.61
N ALA A 218 5.85 16.54 8.47
CA ALA A 218 7.18 16.53 9.04
C ALA A 218 7.39 15.34 9.99
N GLU A 219 6.40 14.98 10.82
CA GLU A 219 6.42 13.76 11.64
C GLU A 219 6.52 12.51 10.77
N GLU A 220 5.76 12.43 9.69
CA GLU A 220 5.85 11.32 8.73
C GLU A 220 7.22 11.30 8.05
N GLN A 221 7.78 12.46 7.68
CA GLN A 221 9.13 12.59 7.12
C GLN A 221 10.21 12.21 8.12
N ILE A 222 10.11 12.58 9.40
CA ILE A 222 11.05 12.18 10.46
C ILE A 222 10.95 10.68 10.74
N LEU A 223 9.75 10.10 10.72
CA LEU A 223 9.56 8.66 10.80
C LEU A 223 10.14 7.92 9.59
N LEU A 224 10.22 8.58 8.43
CA LEU A 224 10.83 8.07 7.20
C LEU A 224 12.35 8.34 7.14
N ALA A 225 12.84 9.45 7.70
CA ALA A 225 14.25 9.84 7.73
C ALA A 225 15.02 9.15 8.86
N GLY A 226 14.38 8.95 10.03
CA GLY A 226 14.88 8.07 11.09
C GLY A 226 14.91 6.59 10.70
N ARG A 227 14.45 6.23 9.48
CA ARG A 227 14.71 4.93 8.84
C ARG A 227 15.92 4.94 7.90
N GLY A 228 16.39 6.10 7.45
CA GLY A 228 17.60 6.26 6.65
C GLY A 228 18.86 6.51 7.49
N ASP A 229 18.75 7.31 8.56
CA ASP A 229 19.91 7.63 9.43
C ASP A 229 20.16 6.57 10.53
N ALA A 230 19.20 5.67 10.76
CA ALA A 230 19.40 4.51 11.65
C ALA A 230 20.17 3.34 10.98
N GLU A 231 20.53 3.46 9.69
CA GLU A 231 21.39 2.51 8.98
C GLU A 231 22.90 2.76 9.24
N ALA A 232 23.29 3.84 9.94
CA ALA A 232 24.70 4.25 10.08
C ALA A 232 25.28 4.30 11.51
N GLY A 233 24.55 3.92 12.56
CA GLY A 233 25.17 3.95 13.90
C GLY A 233 24.38 3.29 15.01
N ALA A 234 24.77 2.06 15.37
CA ALA A 234 24.80 1.60 16.76
C ALA A 234 25.55 0.25 16.84
N ALA A 235 26.77 0.30 17.37
CA ALA A 235 27.54 -0.85 17.82
C ALA A 235 27.02 -1.37 19.18
N PRO A 236 27.40 -2.59 19.62
CA PRO A 236 26.57 -3.45 20.44
C PRO A 236 26.71 -3.20 21.93
N ALA A 237 25.63 -3.45 22.69
CA ALA A 237 25.71 -3.68 24.12
C ALA A 237 24.90 -4.96 24.46
N GLU A 238 25.59 -5.86 25.16
CA GLU A 238 25.16 -7.22 25.48
C GLU A 238 24.08 -7.32 26.56
N ALA A 239 23.19 -8.31 26.34
CA ALA A 239 22.64 -9.29 27.28
C ALA A 239 21.74 -8.85 28.48
N ARG A 240 20.46 -9.25 28.46
CA ARG A 240 19.92 -10.51 29.04
C ARG A 240 18.37 -10.62 28.89
N PRO A 241 17.75 -11.82 29.02
CA PRO A 241 16.48 -12.15 28.36
C PRO A 241 15.21 -12.19 29.24
N GLY A 242 14.07 -11.81 28.66
CA GLY A 242 12.68 -12.09 29.07
C GLY A 242 11.70 -10.94 28.72
N PRO A 243 10.37 -11.14 28.62
CA PRO A 243 9.62 -12.20 27.92
C PRO A 243 9.55 -11.92 26.40
N GLY A 244 9.50 -12.98 25.59
CA GLY A 244 9.95 -12.99 24.19
C GLY A 244 9.42 -11.91 23.25
N ALA A 245 10.34 -11.35 22.46
CA ALA A 245 10.02 -10.63 21.22
C ALA A 245 9.09 -11.49 20.33
N PRO A 246 8.17 -10.87 19.58
CA PRO A 246 7.20 -11.64 18.81
C PRO A 246 7.90 -12.58 17.81
N ALA A 247 7.69 -13.88 17.99
CA ALA A 247 8.36 -14.92 17.22
C ALA A 247 7.70 -15.10 15.85
N VAL A 248 8.52 -15.25 14.80
CA VAL A 248 8.06 -15.67 13.48
C VAL A 248 8.11 -17.19 13.45
N VAL A 249 6.95 -17.83 13.36
CA VAL A 249 6.83 -19.29 13.40
C VAL A 249 6.44 -19.82 12.04
N LEU A 250 7.37 -20.55 11.40
CA LEU A 250 7.16 -21.24 10.13
C LEU A 250 6.44 -22.56 10.38
N VAL A 251 5.21 -22.68 9.92
CA VAL A 251 4.41 -23.90 9.94
C VAL A 251 4.69 -24.67 8.65
N SER A 252 5.66 -25.58 8.71
CA SER A 252 6.18 -26.29 7.53
C SER A 252 6.74 -27.67 7.88
N GLY A 253 6.42 -28.67 7.04
CA GLY A 253 7.09 -29.97 7.06
C GLY A 253 8.48 -29.95 6.40
N ASP A 254 8.74 -28.93 5.57
CA ASP A 254 9.97 -28.77 4.80
C ASP A 254 11.05 -28.03 5.61
N ALA A 255 12.16 -28.73 5.87
CA ALA A 255 13.32 -28.22 6.59
C ALA A 255 14.27 -27.39 5.70
N ASP A 256 14.26 -27.61 4.38
CA ASP A 256 15.10 -26.88 3.43
C ASP A 256 14.59 -25.45 3.27
N LEU A 257 13.26 -25.27 3.32
CA LEU A 257 12.65 -23.94 3.35
C LEU A 257 13.12 -23.13 4.58
N GLU A 258 13.20 -23.76 5.75
CA GLU A 258 13.69 -23.09 6.96
C GLU A 258 15.14 -22.64 6.79
N ALA A 259 16.01 -23.52 6.27
CA ALA A 259 17.41 -23.18 5.99
C ALA A 259 17.52 -22.01 5.00
N ARG A 260 16.70 -22.01 3.94
CA ARG A 260 16.67 -20.96 2.92
C ARG A 260 16.21 -19.62 3.46
N LEU A 261 15.30 -19.61 4.43
CA LEU A 261 14.76 -18.41 5.05
C LEU A 261 15.62 -17.91 6.22
N ARG A 262 16.36 -18.78 6.90
CA ARG A 262 17.13 -18.43 8.11
C ARG A 262 18.16 -17.33 7.87
N GLY A 263 18.86 -17.36 6.73
CA GLY A 263 19.85 -16.32 6.37
C GLY A 263 19.18 -14.95 6.14
N PRO A 264 18.27 -14.83 5.16
CA PRO A 264 17.57 -13.59 4.84
C PRO A 264 16.73 -13.01 6.00
N LEU A 265 16.29 -13.86 6.94
CA LEU A 265 15.47 -13.45 8.08
C LEU A 265 16.25 -13.24 9.38
N ARG A 266 17.59 -13.33 9.39
CA ARG A 266 18.39 -13.07 10.60
C ARG A 266 18.06 -11.73 11.26
N GLU A 267 17.80 -10.70 10.45
CA GLU A 267 17.46 -9.35 10.92
C GLU A 267 15.98 -9.23 11.35
N ALA A 268 15.12 -10.17 10.97
CA ALA A 268 13.68 -10.15 11.25
C ALA A 268 13.28 -10.78 12.59
N GLY A 269 14.20 -11.47 13.25
CA GLY A 269 13.99 -12.15 14.53
C GLY A 269 14.24 -13.66 14.41
N GLU A 270 14.02 -14.38 15.52
CA GLU A 270 14.19 -15.83 15.54
C GLU A 270 13.09 -16.51 14.73
N LEU A 271 13.48 -17.14 13.61
CA LEU A 271 12.61 -18.00 12.82
C LEU A 271 12.59 -19.40 13.44
N ARG A 272 11.44 -19.81 13.97
CA ARG A 272 11.25 -21.18 14.49
C ARG A 272 10.33 -21.97 13.57
N ARG A 273 10.75 -23.17 13.16
CA ARG A 273 9.87 -24.09 12.44
C ARG A 273 9.08 -24.99 13.40
N VAL A 274 7.81 -25.21 13.09
CA VAL A 274 6.95 -26.20 13.73
C VAL A 274 6.28 -27.08 12.67
N PRO A 275 5.96 -28.34 12.99
CA PRO A 275 5.24 -29.19 12.05
C PRO A 275 3.79 -28.69 11.83
N PRO A 276 3.22 -28.91 10.64
CA PRO A 276 1.82 -28.59 10.33
C PRO A 276 0.85 -29.59 10.99
N SER A 277 0.72 -29.49 12.32
CA SER A 277 -0.14 -30.33 13.17
C SER A 277 -1.04 -29.50 14.08
N LEU A 278 -2.21 -30.05 14.44
CA LEU A 278 -3.16 -29.39 15.33
C LEU A 278 -2.56 -29.12 16.72
N GLN A 279 -1.71 -30.01 17.23
CA GLN A 279 -1.05 -29.81 18.52
C GLN A 279 -0.12 -28.59 18.47
N ALA A 280 0.70 -28.47 17.41
CA ALA A 280 1.57 -27.32 17.24
C ALA A 280 0.79 -26.00 17.13
N MET A 281 -0.40 -26.00 16.51
CA MET A 281 -1.24 -24.80 16.44
C MET A 281 -1.84 -24.42 17.80
N LYS A 282 -2.23 -25.40 18.61
CA LYS A 282 -2.71 -25.16 19.98
C LYS A 282 -1.58 -24.60 20.85
N ASP A 283 -0.38 -25.17 20.75
CA ASP A 283 0.80 -24.70 21.49
C ASP A 283 1.17 -23.26 21.06
N LEU A 284 1.11 -22.98 19.76
CA LEU A 284 1.37 -21.64 19.20
C LEU A 284 0.33 -20.61 19.68
N ALA A 285 -0.95 -20.97 19.65
CA ALA A 285 -2.04 -20.13 20.15
C ALA A 285 -1.94 -19.85 21.65
N ALA A 286 -1.41 -20.82 22.42
CA ALA A 286 -1.17 -20.68 23.86
C ALA A 286 0.06 -19.83 24.20
N ALA A 287 1.12 -19.91 23.38
CA ALA A 287 2.35 -19.12 23.59
C ALA A 287 2.12 -17.60 23.51
N GLY A 288 1.15 -17.16 22.70
CA GLY A 288 0.83 -15.74 22.50
C GLY A 288 1.93 -14.98 21.75
N ARG A 289 1.56 -13.86 21.10
CA ARG A 289 2.47 -12.93 20.39
C ARG A 289 3.39 -13.59 19.35
N SER A 290 2.82 -14.34 18.40
CA SER A 290 3.57 -14.93 17.29
C SER A 290 2.91 -14.65 15.94
N LEU A 291 3.72 -14.56 14.88
CA LEU A 291 3.23 -14.58 13.50
C LEU A 291 3.33 -16.02 12.97
N ALA A 292 2.18 -16.60 12.61
CA ALA A 292 2.13 -17.92 11.98
C ALA A 292 2.34 -17.77 10.46
N VAL A 293 3.42 -18.33 9.94
CA VAL A 293 3.72 -18.38 8.51
C VAL A 293 3.43 -19.78 7.99
N PHE A 294 2.32 -19.95 7.29
CA PHE A 294 1.93 -21.24 6.71
C PHE A 294 2.61 -21.46 5.37
N HIS A 295 3.40 -22.53 5.29
CA HIS A 295 3.97 -22.97 4.02
C HIS A 295 2.88 -23.65 3.18
N VAL A 296 2.65 -23.12 1.97
CA VAL A 296 1.69 -23.65 0.99
C VAL A 296 2.48 -24.25 -0.18
N GLN A 297 2.53 -25.58 -0.23
CA GLN A 297 3.23 -26.35 -1.28
C GLN A 297 2.31 -26.73 -2.44
N GLY A 298 0.99 -26.71 -2.20
CA GLY A 298 -0.03 -27.07 -3.17
C GLY A 298 -1.35 -26.35 -2.91
N LEU A 299 -2.17 -26.21 -3.94
CA LEU A 299 -3.50 -25.59 -3.89
C LEU A 299 -4.62 -26.61 -4.13
N GLY A 300 -4.32 -27.90 -4.04
CA GLY A 300 -5.30 -28.98 -4.13
C GLY A 300 -6.32 -28.93 -3.00
N MET A 301 -7.46 -29.60 -3.18
CA MET A 301 -8.54 -29.59 -2.18
C MET A 301 -8.09 -30.06 -0.80
N ASP A 302 -7.24 -31.09 -0.73
CA ASP A 302 -6.74 -31.64 0.52
C ASP A 302 -5.78 -30.67 1.23
N ASP A 303 -4.89 -30.00 0.49
CA ASP A 303 -3.98 -28.99 1.04
C ASP A 303 -4.74 -27.76 1.55
N ARG A 304 -5.71 -27.27 0.76
CA ARG A 304 -6.59 -26.15 1.16
C ARG A 304 -7.37 -26.51 2.44
N LYS A 305 -7.96 -27.71 2.50
CA LYS A 305 -8.71 -28.19 3.68
C LYS A 305 -7.80 -28.32 4.91
N ARG A 306 -6.57 -28.79 4.72
CA ARG A 306 -5.58 -28.91 5.79
C ARG A 306 -5.18 -27.53 6.34
N ILE A 307 -4.84 -26.58 5.47
CA ILE A 307 -4.43 -25.22 5.88
C ILE A 307 -5.57 -24.51 6.60
N ARG A 308 -6.80 -24.60 6.09
CA ARG A 308 -7.99 -24.04 6.76
C ARG A 308 -8.20 -24.61 8.16
N THR A 309 -8.18 -25.94 8.29
CA THR A 309 -8.30 -26.62 9.58
C THR A 309 -7.24 -26.16 10.59
N LEU A 310 -5.99 -25.98 10.14
CA LEU A 310 -4.90 -25.53 11.01
C LEU A 310 -5.01 -24.03 11.37
N ALA A 311 -5.41 -23.19 10.42
CA ALA A 311 -5.63 -21.76 10.67
C ALA A 311 -6.81 -21.50 11.62
N GLU A 312 -7.89 -22.27 11.48
CA GLU A 312 -9.04 -22.25 12.41
C GLU A 312 -8.63 -22.61 13.84
N ALA A 313 -7.68 -23.53 14.02
CA ALA A 313 -7.17 -23.90 15.33
C ALA A 313 -6.44 -22.75 16.06
N LEU A 314 -5.99 -21.72 15.34
CA LEU A 314 -5.43 -20.48 15.92
C LEU A 314 -6.52 -19.52 16.42
N GLY A 315 -7.80 -19.77 16.07
CA GLY A 315 -8.97 -19.04 16.59
C GLY A 315 -8.96 -17.54 16.31
N GLY A 316 -8.26 -17.08 15.27
CA GLY A 316 -8.11 -15.67 14.93
C GLY A 316 -7.28 -14.84 15.93
N LYS A 317 -6.62 -15.48 16.90
CA LYS A 317 -5.84 -14.80 17.95
C LYS A 317 -4.47 -14.33 17.47
N LEU A 318 -3.94 -14.94 16.41
CA LEU A 318 -2.62 -14.66 15.86
C LEU A 318 -2.73 -14.24 14.39
N PRO A 319 -1.90 -13.28 13.94
CA PRO A 319 -1.79 -12.96 12.53
C PRO A 319 -1.25 -14.19 11.76
N VAL A 320 -1.85 -14.45 10.61
CA VAL A 320 -1.53 -15.57 9.71
C VAL A 320 -1.00 -15.02 8.39
N LEU A 321 0.17 -15.48 7.96
CA LEU A 321 0.71 -15.23 6.61
C LEU A 321 0.73 -16.53 5.82
N LEU A 322 0.28 -16.51 4.57
CA LEU A 322 0.45 -17.64 3.64
C LEU A 322 1.70 -17.44 2.80
N LEU A 323 2.58 -18.45 2.80
CA LEU A 323 3.83 -18.47 2.06
C LEU A 323 3.78 -19.58 1.01
N GLY A 324 3.47 -19.21 -0.24
CA GLY A 324 3.53 -20.12 -1.38
C GLY A 324 4.96 -20.36 -1.83
N THR A 325 5.29 -21.58 -2.25
CA THR A 325 6.59 -21.91 -2.87
C THR A 325 6.38 -22.69 -4.16
N GLY A 326 7.40 -22.72 -5.03
CA GLY A 326 7.35 -23.47 -6.29
C GLY A 326 6.29 -22.92 -7.25
N GLU A 327 5.37 -23.78 -7.68
CA GLU A 327 4.31 -23.45 -8.64
C GLU A 327 3.06 -22.81 -7.99
N VAL A 328 3.08 -22.58 -6.67
CA VAL A 328 1.98 -21.95 -5.95
C VAL A 328 2.03 -20.44 -6.12
N GLU A 329 1.30 -19.93 -7.12
CA GLU A 329 1.27 -18.51 -7.48
C GLU A 329 -0.12 -17.85 -7.40
N GLY A 330 -0.09 -16.55 -7.13
CA GLY A 330 -1.13 -15.57 -7.48
C GLY A 330 -2.53 -15.86 -6.96
N ALA A 331 -3.44 -16.15 -7.88
CA ALA A 331 -4.89 -16.12 -7.64
C ALA A 331 -5.36 -17.17 -6.62
N GLY A 332 -4.95 -18.43 -6.78
CA GLY A 332 -5.41 -19.50 -5.90
C GLY A 332 -4.82 -19.42 -4.47
N LEU A 333 -3.61 -18.88 -4.34
CA LEU A 333 -3.02 -18.60 -3.03
C LEU A 333 -3.72 -17.41 -2.33
N PHE A 334 -4.13 -16.40 -3.11
CA PHE A 334 -4.89 -15.26 -2.60
C PHE A 334 -6.32 -15.64 -2.17
N GLU A 335 -7.01 -16.48 -2.95
CA GLU A 335 -8.30 -17.07 -2.57
C GLU A 335 -8.21 -17.80 -1.23
N LEU A 336 -7.23 -18.70 -1.09
CA LEU A 336 -6.99 -19.41 0.17
C LEU A 336 -6.68 -18.43 1.32
N GLY A 337 -5.94 -17.36 1.03
CA GLY A 337 -5.67 -16.27 1.97
C GLY A 337 -6.96 -15.62 2.49
N ASN A 338 -7.93 -15.36 1.62
CA ASN A 338 -9.24 -14.84 2.02
C ASN A 338 -10.04 -15.86 2.83
N GLU A 339 -10.05 -17.13 2.43
CA GLU A 339 -10.73 -18.22 3.15
C GLU A 339 -10.26 -18.32 4.61
N VAL A 340 -8.96 -18.17 4.86
CA VAL A 340 -8.36 -18.30 6.19
C VAL A 340 -8.12 -16.96 6.90
N ARG A 341 -8.56 -15.85 6.30
CA ARG A 341 -8.36 -14.47 6.81
C ARG A 341 -6.89 -14.15 7.10
N ALA A 342 -5.99 -14.57 6.21
CA ALA A 342 -4.58 -14.26 6.30
C ALA A 342 -4.37 -12.73 6.25
N VAL A 343 -3.46 -12.23 7.08
CA VAL A 343 -3.09 -10.81 7.11
C VAL A 343 -2.18 -10.43 5.94
N ALA A 344 -1.55 -11.43 5.32
CA ALA A 344 -0.74 -11.28 4.12
C ALA A 344 -0.62 -12.62 3.39
N VAL A 345 -0.40 -12.52 2.08
CA VAL A 345 -0.11 -13.64 1.19
C VAL A 345 1.16 -13.30 0.42
N TYR A 346 2.09 -14.24 0.33
CA TYR A 346 3.36 -14.03 -0.34
C TYR A 346 3.77 -15.29 -1.10
N SER A 347 4.10 -15.14 -2.39
CA SER A 347 4.70 -16.21 -3.19
C SER A 347 6.21 -16.04 -3.19
N LEU A 348 6.92 -17.07 -2.71
CA LEU A 348 8.36 -17.07 -2.58
C LEU A 348 9.02 -17.54 -3.88
N GLY A 349 9.58 -16.59 -4.60
CA GLY A 349 10.43 -16.87 -5.76
C GLY A 349 11.71 -17.67 -5.42
N PRO A 350 12.48 -18.06 -6.45
CA PRO A 350 13.70 -18.85 -6.28
C PRO A 350 14.76 -18.14 -5.43
N VAL A 351 14.77 -16.80 -5.44
CA VAL A 351 15.60 -15.97 -4.57
C VAL A 351 14.70 -15.27 -3.56
N VAL A 352 15.10 -15.28 -2.29
CA VAL A 352 14.38 -14.58 -1.22
C VAL A 352 14.57 -13.07 -1.43
N SER A 353 13.50 -12.37 -1.81
CA SER A 353 13.55 -10.92 -1.98
C SER A 353 13.72 -10.22 -0.62
N GLY A 354 14.32 -9.02 -0.64
CA GLY A 354 14.41 -8.16 0.55
C GLY A 354 13.06 -7.67 1.10
N PHE A 355 11.95 -7.94 0.39
CA PHE A 355 10.60 -7.59 0.85
C PHE A 355 10.07 -8.57 1.90
N LEU A 356 10.34 -9.87 1.79
CA LEU A 356 9.84 -10.87 2.75
C LEU A 356 10.30 -10.59 4.19
N PRO A 357 11.59 -10.29 4.47
CA PRO A 357 12.03 -9.90 5.82
C PRO A 357 11.28 -8.67 6.36
N ARG A 358 11.08 -7.65 5.52
CA ARG A 358 10.34 -6.43 5.89
C ARG A 358 8.88 -6.73 6.21
N LEU A 359 8.24 -7.61 5.45
CA LEU A 359 6.87 -8.06 5.67
C LEU A 359 6.74 -8.80 7.00
N LEU A 360 7.65 -9.74 7.27
CA LEU A 360 7.69 -10.54 8.49
C LEU A 360 8.01 -9.73 9.75
N GLN A 361 8.71 -8.60 9.63
CA GLN A 361 8.89 -7.63 10.74
C GLN A 361 7.69 -6.69 10.91
N GLY A 362 7.09 -6.25 9.80
CA GLY A 362 6.01 -5.26 9.82
C GLY A 362 4.72 -5.78 10.41
N ILE A 363 4.37 -7.04 10.12
CA ILE A 363 3.14 -7.67 10.59
C ILE A 363 3.11 -7.79 12.13
N PRO A 364 4.12 -8.38 12.80
CA PRO A 364 4.12 -8.46 14.26
C PRO A 364 4.08 -7.09 14.94
N ARG A 365 4.83 -6.10 14.43
CA ARG A 365 4.82 -4.72 14.96
C ARG A 365 3.43 -4.07 14.87
N LYS A 366 2.71 -4.31 13.78
CA LYS A 366 1.34 -3.81 13.58
C LYS A 366 0.32 -4.49 14.51
N HIS A 367 0.50 -5.79 14.75
CA HIS A 367 -0.49 -6.61 15.48
C HIS A 367 -0.26 -6.66 17.00
N PHE A 368 0.99 -6.50 17.45
CA PHE A 368 1.36 -6.62 18.88
C PHE A 368 1.97 -5.35 19.47
N GLY A 369 2.08 -4.26 18.69
CA GLY A 369 2.67 -3.00 19.13
C GLY A 369 4.21 -3.00 19.18
N ARG A 370 4.79 -1.84 19.49
CA ARG A 370 6.18 -1.71 19.98
C ARG A 370 6.13 -1.88 21.49
N GLU A 371 7.02 -2.66 22.09
CA GLU A 371 7.29 -2.48 23.52
C GLU A 371 8.04 -1.18 23.70
N GLU A 372 7.46 -0.25 24.47
CA GLU A 372 8.19 0.87 25.02
C GLU A 372 9.03 0.36 26.20
N PRO A 373 10.32 0.69 26.27
CA PRO A 373 11.08 0.47 27.49
C PRO A 373 10.68 1.55 28.51
N GLY A 374 9.96 1.14 29.56
CA GLY A 374 9.91 1.89 30.83
C GLY A 374 8.61 2.65 31.11
N ALA A 375 7.52 1.93 31.38
CA ALA A 375 6.60 2.37 32.43
C ALA A 375 7.13 1.83 33.77
N GLN A 376 8.14 2.49 34.34
CA GLN A 376 8.37 2.32 35.78
C GLN A 376 7.26 3.06 36.51
N LEU A 377 6.53 2.27 37.28
CA LEU A 377 5.63 2.69 38.33
C LEU A 377 6.31 3.74 39.22
N VAL A 378 5.58 4.83 39.47
CA VAL A 378 5.58 5.47 40.79
C VAL A 378 4.17 5.28 41.34
#